data_AF-A0A9D4PK82-F1
#
_entry.id   AF-A0A9D4PK82-F1
#
_cell.length_a   1.000
_cell.length_b   1.000
_cell.length_c   1.000
_cell.angle_alpha   90.00
_cell.angle_beta   90.00
_cell.angle_gamma   90.00
#
_symmetry.space_group_name_H-M   'P 1'
#
loop_
_entity.id
_entity.type
_entity.pdbx_description
1 polymer ?
#
loop_
_entity_poly.entity_id
_entity_poly.type
_entity_poly.pdbx_seq_one_letter_code
_entity_poly.pdbx_strand_id
1 'polypeptide(L)'
;MRSSMQLDCHERIRVLSHEAAAQVKEKGLANDLVARIRDDPYFAPIHQQLDSLLHPSSFIGRAPEQVKEFVEKEVFPALEPYKAQMNVEANVQL
;
A
#
# COMPACT_ATOMS: atom_id res chain seq x y z
N MET A 1 2.55 -20.08 25.07
CA MET A 1 1.13 -19.98 24.62
C MET A 1 0.91 -18.90 23.55
N ARG A 2 1.49 -17.69 23.61
CA ARG A 2 1.32 -16.67 22.55
C ARG A 2 1.95 -17.02 21.19
N SER A 3 3.00 -17.86 21.17
CA SER A 3 3.76 -18.18 19.95
C SER A 3 3.03 -19.09 18.97
N SER A 4 2.19 -20.03 19.44
CA SER A 4 1.48 -20.96 18.56
C SER A 4 0.38 -20.28 17.75
N MET A 5 -0.42 -19.40 18.37
CA MET A 5 -1.51 -18.70 17.67
C MET A 5 -1.00 -17.76 16.55
N GLN A 6 0.18 -17.15 16.72
CA GLN A 6 0.77 -16.31 15.67
C GLN A 6 1.23 -17.15 14.47
N LEU A 7 1.86 -18.31 14.74
CA LEU A 7 2.28 -19.23 13.68
C LEU A 7 1.07 -19.81 12.94
N ASP A 8 0.02 -20.21 13.66
CA ASP A 8 -1.22 -20.73 13.06
C ASP A 8 -1.90 -19.67 12.18
N CYS A 9 -1.96 -18.42 12.64
CA CYS A 9 -2.50 -17.30 11.87
C CYS A 9 -1.69 -17.06 10.59
N HIS A 10 -0.37 -16.99 10.72
CA HIS A 10 0.53 -16.76 9.60
C HIS A 10 0.40 -17.87 8.55
N GLU A 11 0.36 -19.13 8.97
CA GLU A 11 0.27 -20.26 8.06
C GLU A 11 -1.06 -20.27 7.30
N ARG A 12 -2.17 -19.95 7.96
CA ARG A 12 -3.47 -19.81 7.29
C ARG A 12 -3.46 -18.69 6.26
N ILE A 13 -2.98 -17.50 6.62
CA ILE A 13 -2.85 -16.39 5.66
C ILE A 13 -1.94 -16.78 4.49
N ARG A 14 -0.83 -17.48 4.74
CA ARG A 14 0.12 -17.92 3.71
C ARG A 14 -0.57 -18.81 2.67
N VAL A 15 -1.34 -19.81 3.12
CA VAL A 15 -2.08 -20.72 2.23
C VAL A 15 -3.10 -19.94 1.39
N LEU A 16 -3.97 -19.13 2.02
CA LEU A 16 -4.97 -18.33 1.29
C LEU A 16 -4.34 -17.37 0.29
N SER A 17 -3.19 -16.77 0.63
CA SER A 17 -2.45 -15.86 -0.25
C SER A 17 -1.87 -16.57 -1.46
N HIS A 18 -1.37 -17.81 -1.30
CA HIS A 18 -0.88 -18.61 -2.42
C HIS A 18 -2.02 -18.99 -3.38
N GLU A 19 -3.18 -19.38 -2.85
CA GLU A 19 -4.35 -19.70 -3.67
C GLU A 19 -4.85 -18.48 -4.46
N ALA A 20 -4.97 -17.31 -3.80
CA ALA A 20 -5.34 -16.06 -4.46
C ALA A 20 -4.29 -15.64 -5.52
N ALA A 21 -3.00 -15.85 -5.25
CA ALA A 21 -1.95 -15.59 -6.23
C ALA A 21 -2.04 -16.51 -7.46
N ALA A 22 -2.36 -17.79 -7.27
CA ALA A 22 -2.57 -18.73 -8.38
C ALA A 22 -3.83 -18.35 -9.20
N GLN A 23 -4.92 -17.94 -8.54
CA GLN A 23 -6.12 -17.41 -9.20
C GLN A 23 -5.81 -16.25 -10.16
N VAL A 24 -4.94 -15.33 -9.73
CA VAL A 24 -4.51 -14.21 -10.57
C VAL A 24 -3.58 -14.66 -11.68
N LYS A 25 -2.51 -15.39 -11.34
CA LYS A 25 -1.40 -15.67 -12.27
C LYS A 25 -1.70 -16.77 -13.27
N GLU A 26 -2.39 -17.82 -12.85
CA GLU A 26 -2.64 -19.00 -13.68
C GLU A 26 -3.95 -18.88 -14.44
N LYS A 27 -4.95 -18.21 -13.86
CA LYS A 27 -6.30 -18.12 -14.43
C LYS A 27 -6.65 -16.73 -14.95
N GLY A 28 -5.81 -15.71 -14.72
CA GLY A 28 -6.07 -14.34 -15.17
C GLY A 28 -7.28 -13.67 -14.51
N LEU A 29 -7.69 -14.14 -13.33
CA LEU A 29 -8.87 -13.65 -12.62
C LEU A 29 -8.47 -12.57 -11.59
N ALA A 30 -9.48 -11.88 -11.04
CA ALA A 30 -9.26 -10.89 -9.98
C ALA A 30 -8.71 -11.54 -8.69
N ASN A 31 -7.95 -10.77 -7.90
CA ASN A 31 -7.47 -11.21 -6.59
C ASN A 31 -8.63 -11.31 -5.61
N ASP A 32 -8.83 -12.50 -5.03
CA ASP A 32 -9.94 -12.84 -4.14
C ASP A 32 -9.50 -13.07 -2.67
N LEU A 33 -8.28 -12.70 -2.28
CA LEU A 33 -7.74 -12.96 -0.93
C LEU A 33 -8.65 -12.46 0.19
N VAL A 34 -9.20 -11.25 0.07
CA VAL A 34 -10.08 -10.67 1.09
C VAL A 34 -11.38 -11.47 1.21
N ALA A 35 -11.91 -11.98 0.11
CA ALA A 35 -13.09 -12.85 0.14
C ALA A 35 -12.77 -14.18 0.85
N ARG A 36 -11.63 -14.80 0.53
CA ARG A 36 -11.16 -16.02 1.21
C ARG A 36 -11.01 -15.84 2.73
N ILE A 37 -10.47 -14.70 3.15
CA ILE A 37 -10.34 -14.37 4.58
C ILE A 37 -11.70 -14.17 5.26
N ARG A 38 -12.68 -13.57 4.57
CA ARG A 38 -14.06 -13.43 5.08
C ARG A 38 -14.76 -14.78 5.19
N ASP A 39 -14.44 -15.73 4.31
CA ASP A 39 -15.08 -17.04 4.31
C ASP A 39 -14.43 -18.04 5.30
N ASP A 40 -13.20 -17.81 5.75
CA ASP A 40 -12.53 -18.67 6.75
C ASP A 40 -12.96 -18.30 8.19
N PRO A 41 -13.63 -19.22 8.93
CA PRO A 41 -14.11 -18.98 10.30
C PRO A 41 -13.00 -18.60 11.30
N TYR A 42 -11.74 -18.97 11.02
CA TYR A 42 -10.60 -18.59 11.85
C TYR A 42 -10.44 -17.06 11.96
N PHE A 43 -10.77 -16.32 10.91
CA PHE A 43 -10.66 -14.85 10.88
C PHE A 43 -11.95 -14.13 11.31
N ALA A 44 -12.98 -14.86 11.74
CA ALA A 44 -14.23 -14.26 12.24
C ALA A 44 -14.02 -13.11 13.24
N PRO A 45 -13.06 -13.16 14.18
CA PRO A 45 -12.81 -12.06 15.11
C PRO A 45 -12.37 -10.73 14.47
N ILE A 46 -11.82 -10.75 13.24
CA ILE A 46 -11.31 -9.55 12.56
C ILE A 46 -12.17 -9.10 11.37
N HIS A 47 -13.24 -9.81 11.02
CA HIS A 47 -14.04 -9.51 9.82
C HIS A 47 -14.53 -8.05 9.78
N GLN A 48 -14.99 -7.52 10.92
CA GLN A 48 -15.44 -6.12 11.04
C GLN A 48 -14.32 -5.08 10.90
N GLN A 49 -13.07 -5.51 11.03
CA GLN A 49 -11.89 -4.65 10.97
C GLN A 49 -11.20 -4.71 9.60
N LEU A 50 -11.59 -5.63 8.70
CA LEU A 50 -10.89 -5.83 7.44
C LEU A 50 -10.83 -4.55 6.58
N ASP A 51 -11.92 -3.80 6.50
CA ASP A 51 -11.96 -2.59 5.67
C ASP A 51 -11.04 -1.49 6.22
N SER A 52 -10.95 -1.34 7.55
CA SER A 52 -10.05 -0.37 8.17
C SER A 52 -8.58 -0.80 8.09
N LEU A 53 -8.31 -2.10 8.25
CA LEU A 53 -6.97 -2.69 8.09
C LEU A 53 -6.44 -2.54 6.66
N LEU A 54 -7.32 -2.51 5.66
CA LEU A 54 -6.97 -2.39 4.24
C LEU A 54 -7.03 -0.96 3.71
N HIS A 55 -7.26 0.04 4.58
CA HIS A 55 -7.37 1.42 4.15
C HIS A 55 -6.02 1.95 3.61
N PRO A 56 -5.90 2.34 2.31
CA PRO A 56 -4.61 2.61 1.69
C PRO A 56 -3.77 3.69 2.38
N SER A 57 -4.40 4.70 2.98
CA SER A 57 -3.68 5.77 3.67
C SER A 57 -2.94 5.32 4.93
N SER A 58 -3.22 4.13 5.47
CA SER A 58 -2.45 3.57 6.59
C SER A 58 -1.13 2.94 6.13
N PHE A 59 -0.95 2.71 4.82
CA PHE A 59 0.22 2.03 4.24
C PHE A 59 1.29 2.98 3.67
N ILE A 60 1.04 4.30 3.68
CA ILE A 60 1.96 5.29 3.09
C ILE A 60 3.00 5.83 4.08
N GLY A 61 2.96 5.40 5.34
CA GLY A 61 3.93 5.78 6.36
C GLY A 61 4.07 7.29 6.49
N ARG A 62 5.32 7.78 6.43
CA ARG A 62 5.66 9.20 6.51
C ARG A 62 5.81 9.87 5.13
N ALA A 63 5.35 9.25 4.04
CA ALA A 63 5.55 9.79 2.71
C ALA A 63 5.05 11.24 2.56
N PRO A 64 3.86 11.63 3.07
CA PRO A 64 3.41 13.02 2.98
C PRO A 64 4.33 13.99 3.72
N GLU A 65 4.78 13.65 4.93
CA GLU A 65 5.67 14.49 5.73
C GLU A 65 7.06 14.59 5.11
N GLN A 66 7.58 13.49 4.57
CA GLN A 66 8.87 13.44 3.89
C GLN A 66 8.87 14.33 2.65
N VAL A 67 7.82 14.26 1.82
CA VAL A 67 7.68 15.10 0.62
C VAL A 67 7.59 16.56 1.02
N LYS A 68 6.74 16.89 2.01
CA LYS A 68 6.58 18.27 2.49
C LYS A 68 7.91 18.83 3.00
N GLU A 69 8.59 18.09 3.86
CA GLU A 69 9.86 18.49 4.45
C GLU A 69 10.93 18.71 3.38
N PHE A 70 11.07 17.79 2.44
CA PHE A 70 12.02 17.89 1.33
C PHE A 70 11.74 19.11 0.44
N VAL A 71 10.47 19.31 0.06
CA VAL A 71 10.07 20.44 -0.78
C VAL A 71 10.37 21.78 -0.09
N GLU A 72 10.03 21.89 1.19
CA GLU A 72 10.19 23.12 1.96
C GLU A 72 11.66 23.44 2.29
N LYS A 73 12.43 22.44 2.70
CA LYS A 73 13.78 22.65 3.24
C LYS A 73 14.90 22.52 2.22
N GLU A 74 14.68 21.80 1.13
CA GLU A 74 15.72 21.53 0.13
C GLU A 74 15.37 22.08 -1.23
N VAL A 75 14.16 21.80 -1.74
CA VAL A 75 13.76 22.20 -3.10
C VAL A 75 13.59 23.72 -3.22
N PHE A 76 12.78 24.35 -2.36
CA PHE A 76 12.58 25.80 -2.46
C PHE A 76 13.87 26.61 -2.29
N PRO A 77 14.75 26.33 -1.31
CA PRO A 77 16.03 27.01 -1.22
C PRO A 77 16.93 26.81 -2.45
N ALA A 78 16.94 25.61 -3.04
CA ALA A 78 17.73 25.33 -4.24
C ALA A 78 17.21 26.08 -5.49
N LEU A 79 15.90 26.34 -5.55
CA LEU A 79 15.25 27.01 -6.69
C LEU A 79 15.19 28.54 -6.56
N GLU A 80 15.40 29.10 -5.37
CA GLU A 80 15.32 30.55 -5.12
C GLU A 80 16.18 31.40 -6.10
N PRO A 81 17.41 31.01 -6.47
CA PRO A 81 18.20 31.76 -7.46
C PRO A 81 17.57 31.86 -8.86
N TYR A 82 16.67 30.94 -9.21
CA TYR A 82 16.05 30.84 -10.53
C TYR A 82 14.62 31.37 -10.57
N LYS A 83 14.11 31.89 -9.46
CA LYS A 83 12.70 32.30 -9.29
C LYS A 83 12.17 33.24 -10.38
N ALA A 84 13.00 34.16 -10.86
CA ALA A 84 12.64 35.09 -11.94
C ALA A 84 12.50 34.42 -13.33
N GLN A 85 13.04 33.22 -13.50
CA GLN A 85 13.09 32.47 -14.76
C GLN A 85 12.09 31.29 -14.79
N MET A 86 11.31 31.08 -13.72
CA MET A 86 10.44 29.90 -13.60
C MET A 86 9.15 29.99 -14.42
N ASN A 87 8.76 31.17 -14.92
CA ASN A 87 7.52 31.36 -15.66
C ASN A 87 7.70 31.17 -17.17
N VAL A 88 8.34 30.06 -17.57
CA VAL A 88 8.67 29.74 -18.96
C VAL A 88 8.02 28.40 -19.33
N GLU A 89 7.25 28.39 -20.42
CA GLU A 89 6.71 27.17 -21.00
C GLU A 89 7.73 26.56 -21.97
N ALA A 90 8.10 25.29 -21.73
CA ALA A 90 9.01 24.56 -22.61
C ALA A 90 8.21 23.89 -23.75
N ASN A 91 8.33 24.43 -24.97
CA ASN A 91 7.74 23.84 -26.17
C ASN A 91 8.74 22.91 -26.85
N VAL A 92 8.32 21.66 -27.10
CA VAL A 92 9.11 20.65 -27.82
C VAL A 92 8.45 20.43 -29.19
N GLN A 93 9.18 20.72 -30.28
CA GLN A 93 8.74 20.36 -31.63
C GLN A 93 9.29 18.98 -31.97
N LEU A 94 8.40 18.06 -32.32
CA LEU A 94 8.71 16.70 -32.79
C LEU A 94 9.05 16.72 -34.28
#